data_AF-A0A841BIX2-F1
#
_entry.id   AF-A0A841BIX2-F1
#
_cell.length_a   1.000
_cell.length_b   1.000
_cell.length_c   1.000
_cell.angle_alpha   90.00
_cell.angle_beta   90.00
_cell.angle_gamma   90.00
#
_symmetry.space_group_name_H-M   'P 1'
#
loop_
_entity.id
_entity.type
_entity.pdbx_description
1 polymer ?
#
loop_
_entity_poly.entity_id
_entity_poly.type
_entity_poly.pdbx_seq_one_letter_code
_entity_poly.pdbx_strand_id
1 'polypeptide(L)'
;MIGALALAGVALSLALQNRQNGIHRVELLRNMQLELTKMGMSDPALTRPWDEADDVPTGHIVEHRYINMWFMYYLAGYRIGEFSEGTIRHIARRDFTSERIVQYWSEDRAHHAAEAHDKVKRKFIIIIEAEYRARMMGPRDQEISNNN
;
A
#
# COMPACT_ATOMS: atom_id res chain seq x y z
N MET A 1 31.35 25.17 30.47
CA MET A 1 30.95 24.73 29.11
C MET A 1 30.39 23.30 29.05
N ILE A 2 30.20 22.61 30.19
CA ILE A 2 29.74 21.20 30.22
C ILE A 2 28.21 21.08 30.00
N GLY A 3 27.42 22.09 30.38
CA GLY A 3 25.95 22.04 30.25
C GLY A 3 25.40 22.14 28.83
N ALA A 4 26.07 22.87 27.92
CA ALA A 4 25.61 23.04 26.54
C ALA A 4 25.76 21.75 25.71
N LEU A 5 26.83 20.99 25.94
CA LEU A 5 27.06 19.69 25.31
C LEU A 5 26.05 18.64 25.80
N ALA A 6 25.69 18.67 27.08
CA ALA A 6 24.67 17.78 27.64
C ALA A 6 23.29 18.04 27.02
N LEU A 7 22.88 19.31 26.86
CA LEU A 7 21.59 19.67 26.26
C LEU A 7 21.51 19.30 24.78
N ALA A 8 22.59 19.46 24.02
CA ALA A 8 22.67 19.03 22.63
C ALA A 8 22.50 17.50 22.52
N GLY A 9 23.12 16.72 23.41
CA GLY A 9 22.97 15.27 23.47
C GLY A 9 21.53 14.84 23.80
N VAL A 10 20.87 15.52 24.74
CA VAL A 10 19.46 15.25 25.08
C VAL A 10 18.51 15.62 23.94
N ALA A 11 18.71 16.75 23.27
CA ALA A 11 17.91 17.15 22.10
C ALA A 11 18.08 16.19 20.92
N LEU A 12 19.31 15.73 20.66
CA LEU A 12 19.60 14.72 19.64
C LEU A 12 18.95 13.38 20.00
N SER A 13 19.04 12.97 21.27
CA SER A 13 18.39 11.75 21.78
C SER A 13 16.88 11.81 21.65
N LEU A 14 16.24 12.93 22.01
CA LEU A 14 14.80 13.15 21.82
C LEU A 14 14.41 13.15 20.34
N ALA A 15 15.23 13.71 19.44
CA ALA A 15 14.97 13.69 18.00
C ALA A 15 15.06 12.25 17.42
N LEU A 16 16.01 11.45 17.89
CA LEU A 16 16.14 10.03 17.54
C LEU A 16 15.00 9.20 18.14
N GLN A 17 14.62 9.46 19.40
CA GLN A 17 13.48 8.83 20.07
C GLN A 17 12.15 9.18 19.38
N ASN A 18 11.97 10.41 18.90
CA ASN A 18 10.76 10.80 18.16
C ASN A 18 10.66 10.07 16.81
N ARG A 19 11.81 9.82 16.16
CA ARG A 19 11.86 8.99 14.95
C ARG A 19 11.57 7.52 15.26
N GLN A 20 12.10 6.98 16.35
CA GLN A 20 11.83 5.61 16.82
C GLN A 20 10.36 5.43 17.25
N ASN A 21 9.75 6.43 17.89
CA ASN A 21 8.34 6.44 18.23
C ASN A 21 7.45 6.42 16.98
N GLY A 22 7.87 7.05 15.89
CA GLY A 22 7.19 6.95 14.60
C GLY A 22 7.23 5.53 14.01
N ILE A 23 8.40 4.87 14.07
CA ILE A 23 8.60 3.50 13.58
C ILE A 23 7.78 2.50 14.42
N HIS A 24 7.85 2.58 15.76
CA HIS A 24 7.05 1.74 16.65
C HIS A 24 5.55 1.94 16.47
N ARG A 25 5.08 3.18 16.23
CA ARG A 25 3.66 3.46 15.98
C ARG A 25 3.18 2.85 14.66
N VAL A 26 4.00 2.89 13.62
CA VAL A 26 3.68 2.28 12.32
C VAL A 26 3.67 0.75 12.42
N GLU A 27 4.60 0.16 13.17
CA GLU A 27 4.64 -1.28 13.44
C GLU A 27 3.42 -1.75 14.27
N LEU A 28 3.03 -0.99 15.29
CA LEU A 28 1.85 -1.28 16.10
C LEU A 28 0.55 -1.21 15.27
N LEU A 29 0.40 -0.18 14.43
CA LEU A 29 -0.76 -0.05 13.53
C LEU A 29 -0.80 -1.16 12.48
N ARG A 30 0.37 -1.57 11.94
CA ARG A 30 0.47 -2.72 11.02
C ARG A 30 0.09 -4.04 11.68
N ASN A 31 0.55 -4.28 12.91
CA ASN A 31 0.20 -5.48 13.65
C ASN A 31 -1.30 -5.52 13.98
N MET A 32 -1.88 -4.38 14.38
CA MET A 32 -3.31 -4.26 14.63
C MET A 32 -4.13 -4.48 13.35
N GLN A 33 -3.68 -3.94 12.21
CA GLN A 33 -4.31 -4.19 10.91
C GLN A 33 -4.23 -5.67 10.50
N LEU A 34 -3.10 -6.33 10.73
CA LEU A 34 -2.92 -7.76 10.49
C LEU A 34 -3.86 -8.61 11.37
N GLU A 35 -4.01 -8.25 12.65
CA GLU A 35 -4.94 -8.94 13.56
C GLU A 35 -6.40 -8.74 13.13
N LEU A 36 -6.82 -7.51 12.84
CA LEU A 36 -8.18 -7.21 12.35
C LEU A 36 -8.48 -7.94 11.03
N THR A 37 -7.48 -8.07 10.15
CA THR A 37 -7.65 -8.79 8.88
C THR A 37 -7.76 -10.30 9.10
N LYS A 38 -6.93 -10.89 9.98
CA LYS A 38 -7.05 -12.30 10.36
C LYS A 38 -8.41 -12.60 10.99
N MET A 39 -8.94 -11.69 11.82
CA MET A 39 -10.27 -11.83 12.43
C MET A 39 -11.37 -11.79 11.34
N GLY A 40 -11.33 -10.82 10.44
CA GLY A 40 -12.30 -10.71 9.33
C GLY A 40 -12.24 -11.85 8.31
N MET A 41 -11.08 -12.50 8.14
CA MET A 41 -10.95 -13.71 7.32
C MET A 41 -11.48 -14.96 8.01
N SER A 42 -11.33 -15.05 9.34
CA SER A 42 -11.76 -16.20 10.13
C SER A 42 -13.27 -16.22 10.34
N ASP A 43 -13.90 -15.05 10.37
CA ASP A 43 -15.35 -14.91 10.48
C ASP A 43 -15.87 -13.81 9.53
N PRO A 44 -16.36 -14.18 8.33
CA PRO A 44 -16.94 -13.24 7.38
C PRO A 44 -18.18 -12.51 7.91
N ALA A 45 -18.82 -12.98 9.00
CA ALA A 45 -19.94 -12.25 9.60
C ALA A 45 -19.50 -10.96 10.32
N LEU A 46 -18.21 -10.83 10.66
CA LEU A 46 -17.63 -9.63 11.28
C LEU A 46 -17.46 -8.47 10.29
N THR A 47 -17.62 -8.68 8.98
CA THR A 47 -17.60 -7.58 7.99
C THR A 47 -18.94 -6.86 7.92
N ARG A 48 -20.05 -7.52 8.32
CA ARG A 48 -21.44 -7.01 8.21
C ARG A 48 -21.68 -5.57 8.65
N PRO A 49 -21.06 -5.04 9.73
CA PRO A 49 -21.31 -3.66 10.15
C PRO A 49 -20.83 -2.60 9.14
N TRP A 50 -19.99 -2.97 8.19
CA TRP A 50 -19.54 -2.11 7.08
C TRP A 50 -20.33 -2.39 5.78
N ASP A 51 -21.27 -3.34 5.82
CA ASP A 51 -21.94 -3.97 4.66
C ASP A 51 -23.41 -3.51 4.51
N GLU A 52 -23.90 -2.53 5.27
CA GLU A 52 -25.29 -2.02 5.12
C GLU A 52 -25.51 -1.24 3.81
N ALA A 53 -24.47 -0.99 3.02
CA ALA A 53 -24.55 -0.11 1.85
C ALA A 53 -24.98 -0.81 0.55
N ASP A 54 -24.64 -2.08 0.30
CA ASP A 54 -24.91 -2.70 -1.01
C ASP A 54 -25.02 -4.24 -0.90
N ASP A 55 -25.86 -4.86 -1.74
CA ASP A 55 -26.06 -6.31 -1.94
C ASP A 55 -24.80 -7.04 -2.47
N VAL A 56 -23.61 -6.66 -2.01
CA VAL A 56 -22.33 -7.24 -2.41
C VAL A 56 -22.18 -8.60 -1.70
N PRO A 57 -21.94 -9.70 -2.44
CA PRO A 57 -21.70 -10.99 -1.80
C PRO A 57 -20.50 -10.90 -0.85
N THR A 58 -20.66 -11.35 0.40
CA THR A 58 -19.64 -11.28 1.46
C THR A 58 -18.25 -11.80 1.02
N GLY A 59 -18.21 -12.78 0.11
CA GLY A 59 -16.95 -13.29 -0.46
C GLY A 59 -16.13 -12.23 -1.22
N HIS A 60 -16.78 -11.32 -1.94
CA HIS A 60 -16.11 -10.23 -2.66
C HIS A 60 -15.49 -9.21 -1.70
N ILE A 61 -16.12 -8.93 -0.56
CA ILE A 61 -15.62 -7.97 0.44
C ILE A 61 -14.35 -8.50 1.11
N VAL A 62 -14.36 -9.77 1.52
CA VAL A 62 -13.18 -10.42 2.13
C VAL A 62 -12.01 -10.45 1.15
N GLU A 63 -12.28 -10.78 -0.12
CA GLU A 63 -11.27 -10.79 -1.17
C GLU A 63 -10.70 -9.39 -1.44
N HIS A 64 -11.56 -8.37 -1.59
CA HIS A 64 -11.16 -6.98 -1.80
C HIS A 64 -10.28 -6.48 -0.64
N ARG A 65 -10.68 -6.77 0.60
CA ARG A 65 -9.90 -6.40 1.80
C ARG A 65 -8.56 -7.12 1.87
N TYR A 66 -8.51 -8.38 1.46
CA TYR A 66 -7.26 -9.14 1.40
C TYR A 66 -6.29 -8.55 0.39
N ILE A 67 -6.76 -8.19 -0.81
CA ILE A 67 -5.95 -7.54 -1.84
C ILE A 67 -5.42 -6.20 -1.32
N ASN A 68 -6.27 -5.36 -0.72
CA ASN A 68 -5.85 -4.10 -0.11
C ASN A 68 -4.71 -4.31 0.92
N MET A 69 -4.80 -5.34 1.77
CA MET A 69 -3.77 -5.62 2.77
C MET A 69 -2.41 -5.93 2.12
N TRP A 70 -2.37 -6.68 1.03
CA TRP A 70 -1.13 -6.92 0.28
C TRP A 70 -0.53 -5.62 -0.28
N PHE A 71 -1.36 -4.73 -0.83
CA PHE A 71 -0.92 -3.42 -1.29
C PHE A 71 -0.35 -2.56 -0.15
N MET A 72 -0.97 -2.56 1.03
CA MET A 72 -0.45 -1.86 2.21
C MET A 72 0.84 -2.48 2.74
N TYR A 73 0.98 -3.80 2.66
CA TYR A 73 2.24 -4.49 2.97
C TYR A 73 3.35 -4.05 2.01
N TYR A 74 3.11 -4.02 0.70
CA TYR A 74 4.08 -3.55 -0.28
C TYR A 74 4.45 -2.08 -0.09
N LEU A 75 3.46 -1.20 0.13
CA LEU A 75 3.69 0.22 0.37
C LEU A 75 4.61 0.45 1.57
N ALA A 76 4.35 -0.21 2.68
CA ALA A 76 5.16 0.04 3.86
C ALA A 76 6.51 -0.71 3.86
N GLY A 77 6.68 -1.77 3.06
CA GLY A 77 8.01 -2.31 2.71
C GLY A 77 8.80 -1.34 1.82
N TYR A 78 8.14 -0.74 0.83
CA TYR A 78 8.72 0.33 -0.01
C TYR A 78 9.12 1.55 0.81
N ARG A 79 8.29 1.94 1.79
CA ARG A 79 8.53 3.09 2.65
C ARG A 79 9.78 2.98 3.52
N ILE A 80 10.09 1.78 4.01
CA ILE A 80 11.29 1.54 4.82
C ILE A 80 12.52 1.17 3.98
N GLY A 81 12.38 1.10 2.65
CA GLY A 81 13.46 0.76 1.73
C GLY A 81 13.74 -0.74 1.58
N GLU A 82 12.96 -1.60 2.23
CA GLU A 82 13.04 -3.07 2.08
C GLU A 82 12.68 -3.48 0.64
N PHE A 83 11.70 -2.81 0.04
CA PHE A 83 11.36 -2.98 -1.38
C PHE A 83 11.87 -1.80 -2.19
N SER A 84 12.72 -2.10 -3.17
CA SER A 84 13.15 -1.12 -4.16
C SER A 84 12.04 -0.79 -5.16
N GLU A 85 12.20 0.26 -5.96
CA GLU A 85 11.28 0.54 -7.08
C GLU A 85 11.20 -0.60 -8.09
N GLY A 86 12.34 -1.24 -8.39
CA GLY A 86 12.38 -2.39 -9.28
C GLY A 86 11.59 -3.58 -8.71
N THR A 87 11.68 -3.78 -7.40
CA THR A 87 10.91 -4.81 -6.67
C THR A 87 9.42 -4.54 -6.78
N ILE A 88 8.96 -3.32 -6.48
CA ILE A 88 7.53 -2.95 -6.57
C ILE A 88 7.03 -3.09 -8.01
N ARG A 89 7.83 -2.68 -8.99
CA ARG A 89 7.49 -2.83 -10.41
C ARG A 89 7.31 -4.29 -10.81
N HIS A 90 8.23 -5.16 -10.39
CA HIS A 90 8.15 -6.59 -10.66
C HIS A 90 6.91 -7.22 -10.01
N ILE A 91 6.64 -6.90 -8.74
CA ILE A 91 5.45 -7.35 -8.02
C ILE A 91 4.17 -6.90 -8.75
N ALA A 92 4.07 -5.61 -9.11
CA ALA A 92 2.91 -5.07 -9.79
C ALA A 92 2.65 -5.76 -11.14
N ARG A 93 3.69 -6.01 -11.94
CA ARG A 93 3.57 -6.75 -13.22
C ARG A 93 3.01 -8.15 -13.02
N ARG A 94 3.53 -8.87 -12.02
CA ARG A 94 3.06 -10.20 -11.68
C ARG A 94 1.61 -10.15 -11.19
N ASP A 95 1.27 -9.22 -10.33
CA ASP A 95 -0.05 -9.16 -9.70
C ASP A 95 -1.13 -8.76 -10.73
N PHE A 96 -0.83 -7.86 -11.67
CA PHE A 96 -1.74 -7.50 -12.76
C PHE A 96 -1.93 -8.56 -13.85
N THR A 97 -1.34 -9.75 -13.71
CA THR A 97 -1.78 -10.92 -14.52
C THR A 97 -3.12 -11.48 -14.03
N SER A 98 -3.53 -11.15 -12.80
CA SER A 98 -4.81 -11.56 -12.22
C SER A 98 -5.91 -10.55 -12.55
N GLU A 99 -6.98 -11.00 -13.22
CA GLU A 99 -8.15 -10.16 -13.51
C GLU A 99 -8.81 -9.60 -12.24
N ARG A 100 -8.75 -10.33 -11.12
CA ARG A 100 -9.29 -9.83 -9.85
C ARG A 100 -8.50 -8.64 -9.31
N ILE A 101 -7.17 -8.64 -9.48
CA ILE A 101 -6.32 -7.53 -9.03
C ILE A 101 -6.49 -6.33 -9.96
N VAL A 102 -6.68 -6.58 -11.26
CA VAL A 102 -7.05 -5.54 -12.23
C VAL A 102 -8.38 -4.89 -11.83
N GLN A 103 -9.41 -5.69 -11.54
CA GLN A 103 -10.71 -5.20 -11.08
C GLN A 103 -10.60 -4.39 -9.79
N TYR A 104 -9.96 -4.95 -8.76
CA TYR A 104 -9.69 -4.26 -7.49
C TYR A 104 -9.06 -2.89 -7.71
N TRP A 105 -7.98 -2.82 -8.49
CA TRP A 105 -7.29 -1.54 -8.74
C TRP A 105 -8.17 -0.56 -9.52
N SER A 106 -8.97 -1.06 -10.47
CA SER A 106 -9.88 -0.21 -11.25
C SER A 106 -10.93 0.50 -10.36
N GLU A 107 -11.39 -0.19 -9.32
CA GLU A 107 -12.37 0.29 -8.33
C GLU A 107 -11.70 1.24 -7.31
N ASP A 108 -10.52 0.90 -6.81
CA ASP A 108 -9.93 1.54 -5.62
C ASP A 108 -8.86 2.61 -5.94
N ARG A 109 -8.37 2.70 -7.19
CA ARG A 109 -7.27 3.62 -7.58
C ARG A 109 -7.53 5.09 -7.20
N ALA A 110 -8.77 5.54 -7.27
CA ALA A 110 -9.14 6.92 -6.92
C ALA A 110 -9.01 7.16 -5.42
N HIS A 111 -9.38 6.18 -4.61
CA HIS A 111 -9.22 6.22 -3.17
C HIS A 111 -7.73 6.24 -2.78
N HIS A 112 -6.91 5.35 -3.36
CA HIS A 112 -5.46 5.36 -3.14
C HIS A 112 -4.81 6.71 -3.49
N ALA A 113 -5.21 7.30 -4.63
CA ALA A 113 -4.71 8.60 -5.06
C ALA A 113 -5.10 9.73 -4.10
N ALA A 114 -6.34 9.74 -3.61
CA ALA A 114 -6.83 10.73 -2.66
C ALA A 114 -6.09 10.67 -1.31
N GLU A 115 -5.76 9.47 -0.84
CA GLU A 115 -5.03 9.27 0.41
C GLU A 115 -3.49 9.45 0.31
N ALA A 116 -2.97 9.79 -0.88
CA ALA A 116 -1.53 9.89 -1.14
C ALA A 116 -0.92 11.20 -0.63
N HIS A 117 -0.98 11.42 0.69
CA HIS A 117 -0.56 12.68 1.31
C HIS A 117 0.98 12.87 1.38
N ASP A 118 1.75 11.79 1.42
CA ASP A 118 3.21 11.85 1.44
C ASP A 118 3.87 11.48 0.10
N LYS A 119 5.12 11.93 -0.07
CA LYS A 119 5.90 11.71 -1.32
C LYS A 119 6.13 10.23 -1.61
N VAL A 120 6.29 9.40 -0.57
CA VAL A 120 6.57 7.97 -0.73
C VAL A 120 5.33 7.24 -1.26
N LYS A 121 4.15 7.46 -0.65
CA LYS A 121 2.89 6.87 -1.12
C LYS A 121 2.55 7.33 -2.54
N ARG A 122 2.75 8.61 -2.87
CA ARG A 122 2.59 9.10 -4.26
C ARG A 122 3.48 8.35 -5.25
N LYS A 123 4.77 8.20 -4.92
CA LYS A 123 5.72 7.51 -5.80
C LYS A 123 5.38 6.03 -5.97
N PHE A 124 4.98 5.37 -4.89
CA PHE A 124 4.47 3.99 -4.94
C PHE A 124 3.27 3.86 -5.89
N ILE A 125 2.25 4.71 -5.72
CA ILE A 125 1.04 4.70 -6.56
C ILE A 125 1.38 4.95 -8.03
N ILE A 126 2.31 5.86 -8.34
CA ILE A 126 2.77 6.10 -9.71
C ILE A 126 3.35 4.82 -10.34
N ILE A 127 4.12 4.04 -9.59
CA ILE A 127 4.70 2.79 -10.09
C ILE A 127 3.61 1.76 -10.37
N ILE A 128 2.66 1.59 -9.43
CA ILE A 128 1.53 0.67 -9.60
C ILE A 128 0.69 1.07 -10.81
N GLU A 129 0.30 2.35 -10.90
CA GLU A 129 -0.55 2.87 -11.97
C GLU A 129 0.11 2.72 -13.35
N ALA A 130 1.43 2.87 -13.44
CA ALA A 130 2.16 2.65 -14.68
C ALA A 130 2.05 1.19 -15.15
N GLU A 131 2.20 0.23 -14.25
CA GLU A 131 2.11 -1.20 -14.60
C GLU A 131 0.66 -1.64 -14.86
N TYR A 132 -0.31 -1.07 -14.16
CA TYR A 132 -1.74 -1.23 -14.47
C TYR A 132 -2.05 -0.75 -15.90
N ARG A 133 -1.60 0.46 -16.26
CA ARG A 133 -1.81 1.00 -17.61
C ARG A 133 -1.11 0.16 -18.68
N ALA A 134 0.11 -0.28 -18.43
CA ALA A 134 0.83 -1.17 -19.34
C ALA A 134 0.04 -2.48 -19.59
N ARG A 135 -0.57 -3.05 -18.54
CA ARG A 135 -1.45 -4.22 -18.66
C ARG A 135 -2.72 -3.93 -19.48
N MET A 136 -3.31 -2.74 -19.33
CA MET A 136 -4.53 -2.35 -20.05
C MET A 136 -4.30 -2.04 -21.53
N MET A 137 -3.12 -1.51 -21.89
CA MET A 137 -2.75 -1.23 -23.28
C MET A 137 -2.41 -2.51 -24.06
N GLY A 138 -1.95 -3.57 -23.38
CA GLY A 138 -1.57 -4.82 -24.04
C GLY A 138 -0.38 -4.67 -25.01
N PRO A 139 0.08 -5.75 -25.67
CA PRO A 139 1.28 -5.71 -26.49
C PRO A 139 1.16 -4.98 -27.86
N ARG A 140 0.07 -4.27 -28.17
CA ARG A 140 -0.25 -3.86 -29.57
C ARG A 140 0.03 -2.40 -29.97
N ASP A 141 0.40 -1.53 -29.03
CA ASP A 141 0.62 -0.11 -29.37
C ASP A 141 2.09 0.23 -29.70
N GLN A 142 3.00 -0.75 -29.62
CA GLN A 142 4.42 -0.56 -29.98
C GLN A 142 4.72 -0.79 -31.46
N GLU A 143 3.84 -1.48 -32.20
CA GLU A 143 4.04 -1.72 -33.64
C GLU A 143 3.55 -0.57 -34.53
N ILE A 144 2.59 0.25 -34.07
CA ILE A 144 2.02 1.34 -34.89
C ILE A 144 2.94 2.58 -34.93
N SER A 145 3.81 2.77 -33.93
CA SER A 145 4.75 3.92 -33.90
C SER A 145 6.03 3.71 -34.73
N ASN A 146 6.32 2.49 -35.18
CA ASN A 146 7.52 2.20 -35.98
C ASN A 146 7.27 2.19 -37.50
N ASN A 147 6.06 2.57 -37.94
CA ASN A 147 5.68 2.50 -39.35
C ASN A 147 5.10 3.83 -39.91
N ASN A 148 5.48 4.97 -39.32
CA ASN A 148 5.22 6.32 -39.86
C ASN A 148 6.49 7.16 -39.87
#